data_AF-A0A1J4YRN2-F1
#
_entry.id   AF-A0A1J4YRN2-F1
#
_cell.length_a   1.000
_cell.length_b   1.000
_cell.length_c   1.000
_cell.angle_alpha   90.00
_cell.angle_beta   90.00
_cell.angle_gamma   90.00
#
_symmetry.space_group_name_H-M   'P 1'
#
loop_
_entity.id
_entity.type
_entity.pdbx_description
1 polymer ?
#
loop_
_entity_poly.entity_id
_entity_poly.type
_entity_poly.pdbx_seq_one_letter_code
_entity_poly.pdbx_strand_id
1 'polypeptide(L)'
;MRKGEINMIIRRELLCAKVKEKLDLGRILLYEPYKNILVKFKELRIDINAKDFDPVAKVYDGLLSVPSEIREYYEALLGVTSYYHHSQGGRGKYLEKKIASSFETCSLDIELSKLPFWLEQPSLHKKKGIFTQQGLSSDEKKILRTIEWDWIGDRDVNTDVGSVIQDKKTIVLVELKNRVDTGGVAGRREIWTSEKFGIFVEYLKSNKKLFRKNDKKFSLAELLKSFGIENLEIYIGILFDKGDNPATVKSDKVNGFYSSSKQGFEYLQNLIKQNSKIKIIGKDSENLQIKLGLTYSNLKVKIGALYGNDITLKLFRKSFPVSDLLLLRYDDIWLSQLITIDERAVLLKHKNNYTLTFLDLLKRDKELRIKYDTVISSECGEPELKEIVKYLFDKYIAIFEDKLLPDGEEKTRYLADVIQVLCAAEA
;
A
#
# COMPACT_ATOMS: atom_id res chain seq x y z
N MET A 1 3.68 -10.38 42.49
CA MET A 1 3.48 -9.12 41.73
C MET A 1 2.57 -8.17 42.52
N ARG A 2 2.90 -6.88 42.66
CA ARG A 2 2.05 -5.90 43.37
C ARG A 2 0.87 -5.50 42.49
N LYS A 3 -0.27 -5.12 43.08
CA LYS A 3 -1.48 -4.68 42.33
C LYS A 3 -1.23 -3.52 41.35
N GLY A 4 -0.18 -2.72 41.58
CA GLY A 4 0.26 -1.64 40.69
C GLY A 4 1.01 -2.11 39.43
N GLU A 5 1.69 -3.26 39.46
CA GLU A 5 2.47 -3.80 38.32
C GLU A 5 1.57 -4.37 37.21
N ILE A 6 0.47 -5.02 37.61
CA ILE A 6 -0.55 -5.55 36.67
C ILE A 6 -1.26 -4.43 35.91
N ASN A 7 -1.39 -3.24 36.51
CA ASN A 7 -2.06 -2.09 35.89
C ASN A 7 -1.21 -1.41 34.80
N MET A 8 0.06 -1.82 34.62
CA MET A 8 0.94 -1.30 33.56
C MET A 8 0.80 -2.03 32.23
N ILE A 9 0.06 -3.14 32.18
CA ILE A 9 -0.19 -3.91 30.96
C ILE A 9 -1.22 -3.16 30.10
N ILE A 10 -0.78 -2.72 28.92
CA ILE A 10 -1.60 -2.00 27.94
C ILE A 10 -1.89 -2.91 26.75
N ARG A 11 -3.16 -3.04 26.40
CA ARG A 11 -3.58 -3.68 25.15
C ARG A 11 -3.16 -2.83 23.96
N ARG A 12 -2.50 -3.45 22.99
CA ARG A 12 -2.05 -2.84 21.74
C ARG A 12 -3.09 -3.00 20.64
N GLU A 13 -3.19 -2.02 19.74
CA GLU A 13 -4.10 -2.13 18.60
C GLU A 13 -3.39 -2.91 17.47
N LEU A 14 -3.51 -4.24 17.49
CA LEU A 14 -2.85 -5.12 16.53
C LEU A 14 -3.84 -5.66 15.49
N LEU A 15 -3.61 -5.35 14.22
CA LEU A 15 -4.39 -5.87 13.09
C LEU A 15 -4.20 -7.36 12.92
N CYS A 16 -2.97 -7.85 12.98
CA CYS A 16 -2.63 -9.24 12.71
C CYS A 16 -3.01 -10.20 13.84
N ALA A 17 -3.47 -9.67 14.98
CA ALA A 17 -4.06 -10.43 16.07
C ALA A 17 -5.57 -10.63 15.91
N LYS A 18 -6.21 -9.99 14.92
CA LYS A 18 -7.66 -10.08 14.69
C LYS A 18 -7.99 -11.25 13.78
N VAL A 19 -9.20 -11.79 13.94
CA VAL A 19 -9.72 -12.84 13.05
C VAL A 19 -9.91 -12.29 11.64
N LYS A 20 -9.07 -12.73 10.70
CA LYS A 20 -9.00 -12.21 9.32
C LYS A 20 -10.35 -12.23 8.60
N GLU A 21 -11.15 -13.27 8.80
CA GLU A 21 -12.46 -13.45 8.15
C GLU A 21 -13.50 -12.41 8.59
N LYS A 22 -13.28 -11.77 9.75
CA LYS A 22 -14.16 -10.71 10.28
C LYS A 22 -13.73 -9.31 9.86
N LEU A 23 -12.59 -9.17 9.18
CA LEU A 23 -12.06 -7.88 8.78
C LEU A 23 -12.79 -7.32 7.57
N ASP A 24 -13.01 -6.01 7.57
CA ASP A 24 -13.43 -5.31 6.36
C ASP A 24 -12.31 -5.32 5.33
N LEU A 25 -12.66 -5.09 4.07
CA LEU A 25 -11.73 -5.13 2.95
C LEU A 25 -10.51 -4.22 3.18
N GLY A 26 -10.70 -3.01 3.72
CA GLY A 26 -9.59 -2.08 3.95
C GLY A 26 -8.53 -2.64 4.90
N ARG A 27 -8.96 -3.39 5.91
CA ARG A 27 -8.08 -4.06 6.87
C ARG A 27 -7.44 -5.32 6.30
N ILE A 28 -8.18 -6.12 5.52
CA ILE A 28 -7.64 -7.29 4.82
C ILE A 28 -6.46 -6.91 3.91
N LEU A 29 -6.52 -5.73 3.29
CA LEU A 29 -5.46 -5.23 2.41
C LEU A 29 -4.11 -4.99 3.13
N LEU A 30 -4.14 -4.67 4.43
CA LEU A 30 -2.92 -4.48 5.25
C LEU A 30 -2.50 -5.76 5.96
N TYR A 31 -3.45 -6.65 6.25
CA TYR A 31 -3.22 -7.84 7.07
C TYR A 31 -2.07 -8.70 6.50
N GLU A 32 -2.13 -9.08 5.22
CA GLU A 32 -1.11 -9.96 4.61
C GLU A 32 0.29 -9.32 4.54
N PRO A 33 0.46 -8.07 4.05
CA PRO A 33 1.75 -7.40 4.12
C PRO A 33 2.32 -7.32 5.54
N TYR A 34 1.50 -6.98 6.53
CA TYR A 34 1.94 -6.88 7.91
C TYR A 34 2.34 -8.26 8.45
N LYS A 35 1.50 -9.28 8.25
CA LYS A 35 1.76 -10.65 8.71
C LYS A 35 3.10 -11.17 8.20
N ASN A 36 3.41 -10.95 6.92
CA ASN A 36 4.69 -11.36 6.34
C ASN A 36 5.90 -10.68 7.01
N ILE A 37 5.78 -9.39 7.34
CA ILE A 37 6.82 -8.66 8.08
C ILE A 37 6.95 -9.23 9.50
N LEU A 38 5.83 -9.43 10.20
CA LEU A 38 5.79 -9.93 11.58
C LEU A 38 6.39 -11.34 11.71
N VAL A 39 6.12 -12.22 10.75
CA VAL A 39 6.71 -13.57 10.71
C VAL A 39 8.23 -13.49 10.58
N LYS A 40 8.77 -12.61 9.72
CA LYS A 40 10.22 -12.45 9.62
C LYS A 40 10.82 -11.79 10.85
N PHE A 41 10.14 -10.82 11.45
CA PHE A 41 10.52 -10.24 12.74
C PHE A 41 10.54 -11.28 13.87
N LYS A 42 9.61 -12.23 13.89
CA LYS A 42 9.68 -13.39 14.79
C LYS A 42 10.95 -14.22 14.54
N GLU A 43 11.26 -14.56 13.30
CA GLU A 43 12.47 -15.31 12.94
C GLU A 43 13.75 -14.61 13.43
N LEU A 44 13.88 -13.30 13.20
CA LEU A 44 15.05 -12.50 13.62
C LEU A 44 15.27 -12.47 15.14
N ARG A 45 14.22 -12.71 15.94
CA ARG A 45 14.26 -12.76 17.42
C ARG A 45 14.59 -14.13 17.97
N ILE A 46 14.47 -15.19 17.17
CA ILE A 46 14.65 -16.57 17.67
C ILE A 46 15.84 -17.28 17.04
N ASP A 47 16.25 -16.87 15.84
CA ASP A 47 17.40 -17.41 15.15
C ASP A 47 18.50 -16.36 15.05
N ILE A 48 19.61 -16.65 15.73
CA ILE A 48 20.78 -15.79 15.74
C ILE A 48 21.39 -15.64 14.33
N ASN A 49 21.25 -16.67 13.50
CA ASN A 49 21.81 -16.73 12.14
C ASN A 49 20.86 -16.17 11.07
N ALA A 50 19.65 -15.74 11.43
CA ALA A 50 18.65 -15.25 10.47
C ALA A 50 19.07 -13.96 9.73
N LYS A 51 20.11 -13.28 10.21
CA LYS A 51 20.77 -12.16 9.53
C LYS A 51 22.26 -12.19 9.86
N ASP A 52 23.08 -12.28 8.83
CA ASP A 52 24.53 -12.12 8.92
C ASP A 52 24.96 -10.94 8.04
N PHE A 53 25.98 -10.22 8.51
CA PHE A 53 26.64 -9.17 7.74
C PHE A 53 27.97 -9.74 7.24
N ASP A 54 28.18 -9.70 5.94
CA ASP A 54 29.47 -10.10 5.38
C ASP A 54 30.59 -9.16 5.89
N PRO A 55 31.88 -9.58 5.79
CA PRO A 55 32.98 -8.77 6.31
C PRO A 55 33.05 -7.35 5.73
N VAL A 56 32.65 -7.15 4.46
CA VAL A 56 32.67 -5.83 3.82
C VAL A 56 31.55 -4.97 4.40
N ALA A 57 30.34 -5.50 4.54
CA ALA A 57 29.24 -4.79 5.19
C ALA A 57 29.59 -4.43 6.65
N LYS A 58 30.22 -5.33 7.41
CA LYS A 58 30.68 -5.06 8.78
C LYS A 58 31.66 -3.89 8.87
N VAL A 59 32.56 -3.75 7.90
CA VAL A 59 33.48 -2.60 7.81
C VAL A 59 32.72 -1.34 7.39
N TYR A 60 31.94 -1.42 6.31
CA TYR A 60 31.28 -0.29 5.69
C TYR A 60 30.25 0.37 6.62
N ASP A 61 29.45 -0.44 7.31
CA ASP A 61 28.45 0.01 8.27
C ASP A 61 29.07 0.31 9.65
N GLY A 62 30.39 0.15 9.83
CA GLY A 62 31.08 0.50 11.08
C GLY A 62 30.86 -0.48 12.24
N LEU A 63 30.31 -1.66 12.01
CA LEU A 63 30.09 -2.71 13.02
C LEU A 63 31.37 -3.18 13.70
N LEU A 64 32.52 -3.04 13.05
CA LEU A 64 33.82 -3.37 13.65
C LEU A 64 34.40 -2.25 14.54
N SER A 65 33.92 -1.02 14.38
CA SER A 65 34.41 0.17 15.09
C SER A 65 33.49 0.61 16.23
N VAL A 66 32.27 0.07 16.28
CA VAL A 66 31.28 0.42 17.30
C VAL A 66 31.76 -0.05 18.70
N PRO A 67 31.56 0.78 19.75
CA PRO A 67 31.87 0.38 21.12
C PRO A 67 31.16 -0.90 21.53
N SER A 68 31.81 -1.71 22.38
CA SER A 68 31.28 -3.01 22.83
C SER A 68 29.94 -2.92 23.54
N GLU A 69 29.63 -1.77 24.15
CA GLU A 69 28.45 -1.57 24.98
C GLU A 69 27.16 -1.50 24.15
N ILE A 70 27.26 -1.04 22.89
CA ILE A 70 26.12 -0.84 21.99
C ILE A 70 26.18 -1.70 20.72
N ARG A 71 27.22 -2.55 20.57
CA ARG A 71 27.51 -3.27 19.33
C ARG A 71 26.33 -4.12 18.88
N GLU A 72 25.81 -4.96 19.78
CA GLU A 72 24.71 -5.86 19.46
C GLU A 72 23.41 -5.11 19.17
N TYR A 73 23.17 -3.99 19.86
CA TYR A 73 22.04 -3.11 19.57
C TYR A 73 22.16 -2.48 18.18
N TYR A 74 23.34 -1.96 17.84
CA TYR A 74 23.59 -1.35 16.54
C TYR A 74 23.47 -2.37 15.40
N GLU A 75 24.01 -3.57 15.58
CA GLU A 75 23.84 -4.67 14.63
C GLU A 75 22.37 -5.07 14.45
N ALA A 76 21.62 -5.19 15.54
CA ALA A 76 20.19 -5.48 15.50
C ALA A 76 19.41 -4.36 14.79
N LEU A 77 19.69 -3.11 15.12
CA LEU A 77 19.07 -1.93 14.51
C LEU A 77 19.27 -1.95 12.99
N LEU A 78 20.51 -2.09 12.51
CA LEU A 78 20.81 -2.17 11.08
C LEU A 78 20.12 -3.35 10.41
N GLY A 79 20.18 -4.54 11.02
CA GLY A 79 19.63 -5.76 10.44
C GLY A 79 18.11 -5.70 10.28
N VAL A 80 17.41 -5.27 11.32
CA VAL A 80 15.94 -5.20 11.36
C VAL A 80 15.42 -4.06 10.48
N THR A 81 16.03 -2.88 10.55
CA THR A 81 15.60 -1.73 9.73
C THR A 81 15.87 -1.95 8.25
N SER A 82 17.03 -2.53 7.89
CA SER A 82 17.34 -2.92 6.50
C SER A 82 16.24 -3.82 5.94
N TYR A 83 15.87 -4.89 6.66
CA TYR A 83 14.78 -5.77 6.22
C TYR A 83 13.46 -5.00 6.05
N TYR A 84 13.07 -4.21 7.05
CA TYR A 84 11.82 -3.45 7.00
C TYR A 84 11.77 -2.49 5.80
N HIS A 85 12.85 -1.76 5.53
CA HIS A 85 12.94 -0.84 4.38
C HIS A 85 12.86 -1.56 3.04
N HIS A 86 13.46 -2.74 2.92
CA HIS A 86 13.33 -3.57 1.72
C HIS A 86 11.94 -4.23 1.58
N SER A 87 11.23 -4.41 2.70
CA SER A 87 9.90 -5.03 2.75
C SER A 87 8.74 -4.05 2.56
N GLN A 88 9.02 -2.80 2.15
CA GLN A 88 7.99 -1.79 1.84
C GLN A 88 7.28 -2.03 0.49
N GLY A 89 7.59 -3.14 -0.18
CA GLY A 89 6.86 -3.59 -1.36
C GLY A 89 5.36 -3.68 -1.07
N GLY A 90 4.55 -2.97 -1.86
CA GLY A 90 3.09 -2.96 -1.70
C GLY A 90 2.49 -1.72 -1.03
N ARG A 91 3.29 -0.78 -0.50
CA ARG A 91 2.77 0.51 0.01
C ARG A 91 1.98 1.30 -1.04
N GLY A 92 2.48 1.36 -2.28
CA GLY A 92 1.75 1.98 -3.41
C GLY A 92 0.44 1.25 -3.70
N LYS A 93 0.52 -0.07 -3.86
CA LYS A 93 -0.66 -0.93 -4.08
C LYS A 93 -1.69 -0.87 -2.96
N TYR A 94 -1.30 -0.63 -1.71
CA TYR A 94 -2.25 -0.44 -0.61
C TYR A 94 -3.14 0.78 -0.86
N LEU A 95 -2.56 1.93 -1.22
CA LEU A 95 -3.33 3.15 -1.49
C LEU A 95 -4.24 2.98 -2.70
N GLU A 96 -3.76 2.35 -3.77
CA GLU A 96 -4.56 2.02 -4.96
C GLU A 96 -5.77 1.15 -4.59
N LYS A 97 -5.53 0.04 -3.87
CA LYS A 97 -6.59 -0.88 -3.44
C LYS A 97 -7.54 -0.19 -2.46
N LYS A 98 -7.05 0.67 -1.57
CA LYS A 98 -7.88 1.42 -0.62
C LYS A 98 -8.82 2.36 -1.38
N ILE A 99 -8.29 3.17 -2.31
CA ILE A 99 -9.08 4.07 -3.15
C ILE A 99 -10.12 3.28 -3.95
N ALA A 100 -9.73 2.20 -4.61
CA ALA A 100 -10.65 1.35 -5.37
C ALA A 100 -11.74 0.74 -4.46
N SER A 101 -11.40 0.34 -3.23
CA SER A 101 -12.37 -0.22 -2.28
C SER A 101 -13.35 0.82 -1.72
N SER A 102 -12.97 2.10 -1.66
CA SER A 102 -13.77 3.17 -1.06
C SER A 102 -15.04 3.52 -1.85
N PHE A 103 -15.13 3.14 -3.12
CA PHE A 103 -16.30 3.46 -3.93
C PHE A 103 -16.61 2.36 -4.96
N GLU A 104 -17.89 2.06 -5.16
CA GLU A 104 -18.34 0.92 -5.98
C GLU A 104 -17.84 1.03 -7.43
N THR A 105 -17.95 2.22 -8.03
CA THR A 105 -17.61 2.45 -9.43
C THR A 105 -16.10 2.54 -9.70
N CYS A 106 -15.27 2.48 -8.66
CA CYS A 106 -13.83 2.61 -8.76
C CYS A 106 -13.13 1.25 -8.78
N SER A 107 -12.12 1.14 -9.63
CA SER A 107 -11.24 -0.02 -9.78
C SER A 107 -9.79 0.45 -9.87
N LEU A 108 -8.87 -0.50 -9.76
CA LEU A 108 -7.42 -0.31 -9.86
C LEU A 108 -6.84 -1.02 -11.09
N ASP A 109 -5.61 -0.65 -11.44
CA ASP A 109 -4.80 -1.22 -12.51
C ASP A 109 -5.56 -1.26 -13.85
N ILE A 110 -6.00 -0.07 -14.28
CA ILE A 110 -6.79 0.08 -15.50
C ILE A 110 -5.85 0.10 -16.69
N GLU A 111 -5.69 -1.04 -17.35
CA GLU A 111 -4.97 -1.17 -18.61
C GLU A 111 -5.84 -0.77 -19.80
N LEU A 112 -5.26 -0.02 -20.75
CA LEU A 112 -5.93 0.40 -21.97
C LEU A 112 -6.44 -0.81 -22.77
N SER A 113 -5.63 -1.87 -22.88
CA SER A 113 -6.01 -3.12 -23.54
C SER A 113 -7.19 -3.83 -22.88
N LYS A 114 -7.40 -3.64 -21.58
CA LYS A 114 -8.46 -4.26 -20.78
C LYS A 114 -9.68 -3.36 -20.59
N LEU A 115 -9.70 -2.14 -21.16
CA LEU A 115 -10.86 -1.25 -21.06
C LEU A 115 -12.19 -1.91 -21.44
N PRO A 116 -12.33 -2.66 -22.55
CA PRO A 116 -13.61 -3.28 -22.89
C PRO A 116 -14.09 -4.26 -21.81
N PHE A 117 -13.17 -5.07 -21.26
CA PHE A 117 -13.48 -5.98 -20.17
C PHE A 117 -13.88 -5.24 -18.90
N TRP A 118 -13.17 -4.17 -18.53
CA TRP A 118 -13.53 -3.35 -17.39
C TRP A 118 -14.93 -2.71 -17.55
N LEU A 119 -15.27 -2.26 -18.76
CA LEU A 119 -16.57 -1.65 -19.06
C LEU A 119 -17.72 -2.67 -19.09
N GLU A 120 -17.49 -3.91 -19.56
CA GLU A 120 -18.49 -4.96 -19.54
C GLU A 120 -18.67 -5.60 -18.16
N GLN A 121 -17.58 -5.73 -17.40
CA GLN A 121 -17.53 -6.49 -16.15
C GLN A 121 -16.80 -5.72 -15.03
N PRO A 122 -17.27 -4.53 -14.64
CA PRO A 122 -16.56 -3.64 -13.71
C PRO A 122 -16.32 -4.28 -12.33
N SER A 123 -17.32 -4.96 -11.78
CA SER A 123 -17.22 -5.62 -10.47
C SER A 123 -16.20 -6.77 -10.48
N LEU A 124 -16.17 -7.56 -11.56
CA LEU A 124 -15.21 -8.64 -11.71
C LEU A 124 -13.79 -8.11 -11.93
N HIS A 125 -13.63 -7.06 -12.74
CA HIS A 125 -12.35 -6.37 -12.90
C HIS A 125 -11.80 -5.89 -11.56
N LYS A 126 -12.63 -5.19 -10.78
CA LYS A 126 -12.29 -4.71 -9.44
C LYS A 126 -11.90 -5.85 -8.50
N LYS A 127 -12.72 -6.90 -8.43
CA LYS A 127 -12.46 -8.08 -7.59
C LYS A 127 -11.13 -8.74 -7.94
N LYS A 128 -10.86 -8.92 -9.24
CA LYS A 128 -9.58 -9.44 -9.74
C LYS A 128 -8.40 -8.53 -9.36
N GLY A 129 -8.53 -7.21 -9.46
CA GLY A 129 -7.45 -6.30 -9.07
C GLY A 129 -7.15 -6.34 -7.56
N ILE A 130 -8.19 -6.46 -6.74
CA ILE A 130 -8.06 -6.47 -5.28
C ILE A 130 -7.52 -7.81 -4.75
N PHE A 131 -8.11 -8.93 -5.19
CA PHE A 131 -7.86 -10.26 -4.65
C PHE A 131 -7.07 -11.19 -5.58
N THR A 132 -6.60 -10.69 -6.73
CA THR A 132 -5.98 -11.49 -7.81
C THR A 132 -6.93 -12.57 -8.36
N GLN A 133 -6.43 -13.48 -9.21
CA GLN A 133 -7.23 -14.61 -9.69
C GLN A 133 -7.55 -15.63 -8.59
N GLN A 134 -6.77 -15.67 -7.51
CA GLN A 134 -7.00 -16.62 -6.40
C GLN A 134 -8.33 -16.35 -5.69
N GLY A 135 -8.73 -15.08 -5.56
CA GLY A 135 -10.00 -14.69 -4.95
C GLY A 135 -11.23 -14.82 -5.85
N LEU A 136 -11.10 -15.35 -7.07
CA LEU A 136 -12.22 -15.51 -8.01
C LEU A 136 -12.84 -16.91 -7.92
N SER A 137 -14.16 -16.98 -8.06
CA SER A 137 -14.90 -18.23 -8.20
C SER A 137 -14.59 -18.93 -9.53
N SER A 138 -14.96 -20.20 -9.64
CA SER A 138 -14.81 -20.96 -10.89
C SER A 138 -15.56 -20.32 -12.07
N ASP A 139 -16.75 -19.78 -11.83
CA ASP A 139 -17.56 -19.10 -12.85
C ASP A 139 -16.95 -17.77 -13.27
N GLU A 140 -16.46 -16.98 -12.31
CA GLU A 140 -15.75 -15.74 -12.57
C GLU A 140 -14.47 -15.98 -13.39
N LYS A 141 -13.73 -17.05 -13.08
CA LYS A 141 -12.57 -17.49 -13.86
C LYS A 141 -12.97 -17.93 -15.27
N LYS A 142 -14.14 -18.55 -15.45
CA LYS A 142 -14.66 -18.92 -16.77
C LYS A 142 -14.93 -17.67 -17.60
N ILE A 143 -15.60 -16.65 -17.04
CA ILE A 143 -15.85 -15.37 -17.72
C ILE A 143 -14.53 -14.76 -18.22
N LEU A 144 -13.49 -14.74 -17.38
CA LEU A 144 -12.17 -14.21 -17.77
C LEU A 144 -11.54 -14.95 -18.95
N ARG A 145 -11.79 -16.25 -19.10
CA ARG A 145 -11.24 -17.09 -20.18
C ARG A 145 -12.03 -16.94 -21.48
N THR A 146 -13.27 -16.45 -21.41
CA THR A 146 -14.19 -16.35 -22.55
C THR A 146 -14.44 -14.89 -22.95
N ILE A 147 -13.55 -13.96 -22.61
CA ILE A 147 -13.65 -12.56 -23.04
C ILE A 147 -13.48 -12.51 -24.56
N GLU A 148 -14.46 -11.91 -25.25
CA GLU A 148 -14.51 -11.83 -26.72
C GLU A 148 -13.72 -10.64 -27.30
N TRP A 149 -13.08 -9.86 -26.45
CA TRP A 149 -12.34 -8.66 -26.84
C TRP A 149 -10.87 -8.97 -27.07
N ASP A 150 -10.40 -8.67 -28.27
CA ASP A 150 -8.98 -8.69 -28.61
C ASP A 150 -8.39 -7.28 -28.59
N TRP A 151 -7.21 -7.17 -28.01
CA TRP A 151 -6.33 -6.02 -28.17
C TRP A 151 -5.50 -6.15 -29.44
N ILE A 152 -5.60 -5.16 -30.33
CA ILE A 152 -4.85 -5.08 -31.60
C ILE A 152 -3.98 -3.82 -31.71
N GLY A 153 -3.85 -3.07 -30.60
CA GLY A 153 -2.96 -1.91 -30.53
C GLY A 153 -1.48 -2.30 -30.37
N ASP A 154 -0.61 -1.34 -30.64
CA ASP A 154 0.85 -1.51 -30.65
C ASP A 154 1.52 -1.17 -29.31
N ARG A 155 0.87 -0.33 -28.50
CA ARG A 155 1.34 0.08 -27.18
C ARG A 155 0.20 0.08 -26.17
N ASP A 156 0.41 -0.59 -25.05
CA ASP A 156 -0.54 -0.61 -23.94
C ASP A 156 -0.04 0.30 -22.81
N VAL A 157 -0.97 0.86 -22.04
CA VAL A 157 -0.68 1.73 -20.90
C VAL A 157 -1.65 1.42 -19.78
N ASN A 158 -1.19 1.54 -18.54
CA ASN A 158 -2.04 1.42 -17.38
C ASN A 158 -2.21 2.74 -16.64
N THR A 159 -3.24 2.83 -15.81
CA THR A 159 -3.37 3.85 -14.77
C THR A 159 -3.71 3.20 -13.45
N ASP A 160 -3.14 3.71 -12.38
CA ASP A 160 -3.26 3.14 -11.03
C ASP A 160 -4.70 2.90 -10.60
N VAL A 161 -5.60 3.87 -10.82
CA VAL A 161 -7.03 3.75 -10.52
C VAL A 161 -7.91 4.37 -11.59
N GLY A 162 -9.17 3.93 -11.67
CA GLY A 162 -10.16 4.58 -12.51
C GLY A 162 -11.59 4.30 -12.06
N SER A 163 -12.50 5.17 -12.50
CA SER A 163 -13.93 5.08 -12.19
C SER A 163 -14.79 5.19 -13.45
N VAL A 164 -15.86 4.40 -13.50
CA VAL A 164 -16.92 4.51 -14.51
C VAL A 164 -18.15 5.16 -13.87
N ILE A 165 -18.41 6.42 -14.20
CA ILE A 165 -19.48 7.23 -13.62
C ILE A 165 -20.62 7.31 -14.63
N GLN A 166 -21.49 6.29 -14.59
CA GLN A 166 -22.46 6.01 -15.65
C GLN A 166 -23.53 7.10 -15.80
N ASP A 167 -24.00 7.69 -14.70
CA ASP A 167 -24.97 8.80 -14.69
C ASP A 167 -24.41 10.07 -15.37
N LYS A 168 -23.09 10.24 -15.36
CA LYS A 168 -22.38 11.34 -16.06
C LYS A 168 -21.79 10.93 -17.40
N LYS A 169 -21.94 9.66 -17.80
CA LYS A 169 -21.31 9.11 -19.00
C LYS A 169 -19.81 9.41 -19.04
N THR A 170 -19.13 9.27 -17.91
CA THR A 170 -17.72 9.66 -17.75
C THR A 170 -16.87 8.49 -17.29
N ILE A 171 -15.70 8.33 -17.91
CA ILE A 171 -14.58 7.57 -17.33
C ILE A 171 -13.57 8.54 -16.76
N VAL A 172 -13.08 8.25 -15.56
CA VAL A 172 -11.97 8.97 -14.94
C VAL A 172 -10.83 7.97 -14.72
N LEU A 173 -9.64 8.29 -15.22
CA LEU A 173 -8.41 7.53 -15.03
C LEU A 173 -7.43 8.39 -14.24
N VAL A 174 -6.78 7.83 -13.23
CA VAL A 174 -5.84 8.56 -12.38
C VAL A 174 -4.57 7.75 -12.16
N GLU A 175 -3.45 8.35 -12.51
CA GLU A 175 -2.12 7.93 -12.11
C GLU A 175 -1.75 8.60 -10.78
N LEU A 176 -1.50 7.83 -9.73
CA LEU A 176 -1.31 8.34 -8.38
C LEU A 176 0.16 8.58 -8.07
N LYS A 177 0.40 9.61 -7.27
CA LYS A 177 1.65 9.86 -6.57
C LYS A 177 1.32 10.18 -5.12
N ASN A 178 2.01 9.50 -4.21
CA ASN A 178 1.68 9.57 -2.78
C ASN A 178 1.94 10.96 -2.23
N ARG A 179 3.06 11.59 -2.61
CA ARG A 179 3.44 12.92 -2.15
C ARG A 179 3.97 13.80 -3.27
N VAL A 180 3.97 15.11 -3.06
CA VAL A 180 4.57 16.11 -3.96
C VAL A 180 6.03 15.80 -4.33
N ASP A 181 6.78 15.20 -3.41
CA ASP A 181 8.19 14.83 -3.55
C ASP A 181 8.40 13.37 -3.98
N THR A 182 7.38 12.72 -4.57
CA THR A 182 7.48 11.35 -5.10
C THR A 182 7.39 11.31 -6.63
N GLY A 183 8.02 10.29 -7.23
CA GLY A 183 8.07 10.07 -8.68
C GLY A 183 9.29 10.64 -9.39
N GLY A 184 10.07 11.51 -8.73
CA GLY A 184 11.28 12.11 -9.28
C GLY A 184 11.04 13.04 -10.47
N VAL A 185 12.09 13.76 -10.89
CA VAL A 185 12.03 14.70 -12.03
C VAL A 185 11.62 13.98 -13.32
N ALA A 186 12.28 12.87 -13.64
CA ALA A 186 12.04 12.11 -14.87
C ALA A 186 10.64 11.49 -14.90
N GLY A 187 10.27 10.73 -13.86
CA GLY A 187 8.98 10.04 -13.82
C GLY A 187 7.78 10.99 -13.82
N ARG A 188 7.90 12.18 -13.20
CA ARG A 188 6.82 13.19 -13.22
C ARG A 188 6.63 13.81 -14.60
N ARG A 189 7.70 13.96 -15.38
CA ARG A 189 7.64 14.42 -16.76
C ARG A 189 7.10 13.33 -17.69
N GLU A 190 7.57 12.10 -17.52
CA GLU A 190 7.27 10.93 -18.35
C GLU A 190 5.77 10.61 -18.44
N ILE A 191 5.03 10.81 -17.34
CA ILE A 191 3.58 10.61 -17.30
C ILE A 191 2.85 11.43 -18.38
N TRP A 192 3.36 12.62 -18.71
CA TRP A 192 2.73 13.49 -19.70
C TRP A 192 3.19 13.22 -21.13
N THR A 193 4.29 12.51 -21.35
CA THR A 193 4.90 12.30 -22.67
C THR A 193 4.35 11.03 -23.34
N SER A 194 4.94 10.63 -24.48
CA SER A 194 4.56 9.44 -25.27
C SER A 194 4.80 8.09 -24.60
N GLU A 195 5.04 8.09 -23.28
CA GLU A 195 5.16 6.89 -22.44
C GLU A 195 3.87 6.58 -21.67
N LYS A 196 2.99 7.58 -21.44
CA LYS A 196 1.73 7.37 -20.71
C LYS A 196 0.56 8.18 -21.26
N PHE A 197 0.36 9.44 -20.86
CA PHE A 197 -0.77 10.24 -21.35
C PHE A 197 -0.65 10.58 -22.83
N GLY A 198 0.58 10.69 -23.35
CA GLY A 198 0.83 10.87 -24.78
C GLY A 198 0.29 9.71 -25.62
N ILE A 199 0.30 8.47 -25.13
CA ILE A 199 -0.23 7.31 -25.86
C ILE A 199 -1.74 7.43 -26.08
N PHE A 200 -2.50 7.85 -25.06
CA PHE A 200 -3.93 8.15 -25.22
C PHE A 200 -4.15 9.22 -26.29
N VAL A 201 -3.38 10.32 -26.24
CA VAL A 201 -3.48 11.39 -27.22
C VAL A 201 -3.12 10.92 -28.63
N GLU A 202 -2.11 10.08 -28.80
CA GLU A 202 -1.70 9.54 -30.10
C GLU A 202 -2.77 8.62 -30.71
N TYR A 203 -3.45 7.81 -29.89
CA TYR A 203 -4.57 6.99 -30.36
C TYR A 203 -5.81 7.82 -30.71
N LEU A 204 -6.11 8.85 -29.95
CA LEU A 204 -7.17 9.80 -30.29
C LEU A 204 -6.80 10.63 -31.54
N LYS A 205 -5.52 10.94 -31.73
CA LYS A 205 -5.01 11.68 -32.89
C LYS A 205 -5.12 10.87 -34.18
N SER A 206 -4.72 9.60 -34.12
CA SER A 206 -4.75 8.71 -35.28
C SER A 206 -6.14 8.16 -35.58
N ASN A 207 -7.01 8.08 -34.57
CA ASN A 207 -8.26 7.30 -34.60
C ASN A 207 -8.00 5.83 -35.00
N LYS A 208 -6.85 5.29 -34.58
CA LYS A 208 -6.44 3.90 -34.87
C LYS A 208 -7.43 2.94 -34.22
N LYS A 209 -7.72 1.82 -34.91
CA LYS A 209 -8.51 0.72 -34.34
C LYS A 209 -7.63 -0.06 -33.38
N LEU A 210 -8.07 -0.19 -32.14
CA LEU A 210 -7.32 -0.78 -31.03
C LEU A 210 -7.97 -2.05 -30.47
N PHE A 211 -9.28 -2.17 -30.65
CA PHE A 211 -10.07 -3.26 -30.09
C PHE A 211 -10.80 -3.99 -31.20
N ARG A 212 -10.95 -5.30 -31.04
CA ARG A 212 -11.77 -6.13 -31.89
C ARG A 212 -12.72 -6.96 -31.04
N LYS A 213 -13.99 -7.05 -31.46
CA LYS A 213 -14.97 -8.00 -30.95
C LYS A 213 -15.64 -8.65 -32.15
N ASN A 214 -15.45 -9.95 -32.31
CA ASN A 214 -15.81 -10.68 -33.53
C ASN A 214 -15.19 -9.97 -34.76
N ASP A 215 -15.97 -9.68 -35.81
CA ASP A 215 -15.47 -9.02 -37.02
C ASP A 215 -15.42 -7.48 -36.92
N LYS A 216 -15.88 -6.89 -35.82
CA LYS A 216 -15.95 -5.43 -35.65
C LYS A 216 -14.70 -4.89 -34.97
N LYS A 217 -14.17 -3.80 -35.50
CA LYS A 217 -13.00 -3.09 -34.97
C LYS A 217 -13.36 -1.70 -34.49
N PHE A 218 -12.84 -1.33 -33.32
CA PHE A 218 -13.15 -0.08 -32.63
C PHE A 218 -11.87 0.70 -32.34
N SER A 219 -11.88 2.00 -32.60
CA SER A 219 -10.94 2.94 -31.99
C SER A 219 -11.32 3.19 -30.53
N LEU A 220 -10.46 3.88 -29.77
CA LEU A 220 -10.78 4.26 -28.39
C LEU A 220 -12.08 5.06 -28.32
N ALA A 221 -12.25 6.06 -29.19
CA ALA A 221 -13.45 6.90 -29.18
C ALA A 221 -14.72 6.11 -29.54
N GLU A 222 -14.62 5.16 -30.47
CA GLU A 222 -15.76 4.31 -30.86
C GLU A 222 -16.13 3.30 -29.79
N LEU A 223 -15.13 2.69 -29.12
CA LEU A 223 -15.35 1.80 -27.98
C LEU A 223 -16.09 2.55 -26.88
N LEU A 224 -15.57 3.71 -26.44
CA LEU A 224 -16.21 4.48 -25.37
C LEU A 224 -17.65 4.86 -25.74
N LYS A 225 -17.88 5.26 -26.98
CA LYS A 225 -19.22 5.56 -27.49
C LYS A 225 -20.14 4.34 -27.47
N SER A 226 -19.67 3.13 -27.80
CA SER A 226 -20.51 1.92 -27.77
C SER A 226 -20.97 1.55 -26.36
N PHE A 227 -20.23 1.98 -25.32
CA PHE A 227 -20.62 1.86 -23.92
C PHE A 227 -21.39 3.09 -23.39
N GLY A 228 -21.76 4.03 -24.26
CA GLY A 228 -22.51 5.24 -23.88
C GLY A 228 -21.68 6.27 -23.13
N ILE A 229 -20.34 6.21 -23.19
CA ILE A 229 -19.44 7.16 -22.55
C ILE A 229 -19.19 8.35 -23.47
N GLU A 230 -19.37 9.56 -22.93
CA GLU A 230 -19.22 10.84 -23.63
C GLU A 230 -18.03 11.66 -23.12
N ASN A 231 -17.48 11.32 -21.96
CA ASN A 231 -16.36 12.03 -21.35
C ASN A 231 -15.25 11.07 -20.92
N LEU A 232 -14.01 11.36 -21.30
CA LEU A 232 -12.81 10.69 -20.82
C LEU A 232 -11.94 11.70 -20.07
N GLU A 233 -11.72 11.48 -18.78
CA GLU A 233 -10.84 12.30 -17.96
C GLU A 233 -9.62 11.49 -17.54
N ILE A 234 -8.42 12.02 -17.75
CA ILE A 234 -7.14 11.37 -17.44
C ILE A 234 -6.33 12.32 -16.57
N TYR A 235 -5.89 11.88 -15.40
CA TYR A 235 -5.18 12.75 -14.48
C TYR A 235 -3.95 12.12 -13.88
N ILE A 236 -2.95 12.96 -13.58
CA ILE A 236 -1.99 12.66 -12.54
C ILE A 236 -2.55 13.20 -11.21
N GLY A 237 -2.71 12.34 -10.21
CA GLY A 237 -3.22 12.68 -8.89
C GLY A 237 -2.10 12.68 -7.86
N ILE A 238 -1.91 13.80 -7.15
CA ILE A 238 -0.94 13.90 -6.05
C ILE A 238 -1.70 13.97 -4.74
N LEU A 239 -1.53 12.96 -3.89
CA LEU A 239 -2.35 12.81 -2.68
C LEU A 239 -1.93 13.80 -1.58
N PHE A 240 -0.67 13.79 -1.16
CA PHE A 240 -0.20 14.52 0.03
C PHE A 240 0.94 15.50 -0.24
N ASP A 241 1.12 16.48 0.65
CA ASP A 241 2.33 17.30 0.73
C ASP A 241 3.38 16.68 1.68
N LYS A 242 4.47 17.40 1.97
CA LYS A 242 5.53 16.91 2.86
C LYS A 242 5.12 16.83 4.34
N GLY A 243 4.08 17.57 4.73
CA GLY A 243 3.54 17.60 6.08
C GLY A 243 2.30 16.72 6.24
N ASP A 244 2.11 15.74 5.35
CA ASP A 244 1.00 14.78 5.34
C ASP A 244 -0.40 15.42 5.19
N ASN A 245 -0.48 16.68 4.74
CA ASN A 245 -1.74 17.33 4.40
C ASN A 245 -2.13 17.02 2.95
N PRO A 246 -3.41 17.19 2.57
CA PRO A 246 -3.81 17.12 1.16
C PRO A 246 -2.94 18.03 0.29
N ALA A 247 -2.40 17.48 -0.80
CA ALA A 247 -1.51 18.23 -1.67
C ALA A 247 -2.22 19.45 -2.30
N THR A 248 -1.43 20.47 -2.62
CA THR A 248 -1.86 21.64 -3.39
C THR A 248 -0.84 21.96 -4.49
N VAL A 249 -1.28 22.67 -5.54
CA VAL A 249 -0.36 23.20 -6.57
C VAL A 249 0.79 24.00 -5.94
N LYS A 250 0.47 24.84 -4.94
CA LYS A 250 1.47 25.63 -4.21
C LYS A 250 2.51 24.74 -3.54
N SER A 251 2.07 23.68 -2.84
CA SER A 251 2.99 22.76 -2.19
C SER A 251 3.90 22.02 -3.18
N ASP A 252 3.39 21.64 -4.35
CA ASP A 252 4.17 20.95 -5.41
C ASP A 252 5.13 21.90 -6.13
N LYS A 253 4.79 23.19 -6.25
CA LYS A 253 5.70 24.24 -6.75
C LYS A 253 6.89 24.44 -5.82
N VAL A 254 6.67 24.41 -4.50
CA VAL A 254 7.71 24.69 -3.49
C VAL A 254 8.55 23.45 -3.19
N ASN A 255 7.91 22.30 -2.98
CA ASN A 255 8.53 21.12 -2.40
C ASN A 255 8.56 19.91 -3.33
N GLY A 256 7.94 20.00 -4.50
CA GLY A 256 7.71 18.88 -5.39
C GLY A 256 8.33 19.06 -6.77
N PHE A 257 7.64 18.49 -7.76
CA PHE A 257 8.14 18.37 -9.14
C PHE A 257 7.22 19.07 -10.14
N TYR A 258 6.52 20.13 -9.71
CA TYR A 258 5.60 20.89 -10.56
C TYR A 258 6.26 21.35 -11.87
N SER A 259 7.49 21.84 -11.82
CA SER A 259 8.23 22.31 -13.00
C SER A 259 8.44 21.19 -14.02
N SER A 260 8.69 19.96 -13.56
CA SER A 260 8.87 18.78 -14.41
C SER A 260 7.55 18.36 -15.06
N SER A 261 6.46 18.34 -14.28
CA SER A 261 5.11 18.12 -14.81
C SER A 261 4.71 19.19 -15.82
N LYS A 262 5.07 20.45 -15.57
CA LYS A 262 4.80 21.58 -16.48
C LYS A 262 5.50 21.39 -17.83
N GLN A 263 6.77 20.99 -17.83
CA GLN A 263 7.50 20.68 -19.08
C GLN A 263 6.83 19.54 -19.86
N GLY A 264 6.43 18.47 -19.17
CA GLY A 264 5.70 17.36 -19.80
C GLY A 264 4.34 17.78 -20.36
N PHE A 265 3.61 18.62 -19.63
CA PHE A 265 2.33 19.19 -20.06
C PHE A 265 2.48 20.09 -21.30
N GLU A 266 3.54 20.90 -21.36
CA GLU A 266 3.88 21.72 -22.53
C GLU A 266 4.22 20.86 -23.75
N TYR A 267 4.94 19.74 -23.56
CA TYR A 267 5.17 18.75 -24.61
C TYR A 267 3.85 18.19 -25.16
N LEU A 268 2.96 17.73 -24.27
CA LEU A 268 1.66 17.18 -24.66
C LEU A 268 0.81 18.22 -25.42
N GLN A 269 0.85 19.49 -24.99
CA GLN A 269 0.19 20.60 -25.69
C GLN A 269 0.69 20.78 -27.12
N ASN A 270 2.00 20.74 -27.31
CA ASN A 270 2.60 20.88 -28.64
C ASN A 270 2.22 19.72 -29.55
N LEU A 271 2.20 18.50 -29.02
CA LEU A 271 1.75 17.30 -29.74
C LEU A 271 0.29 17.43 -30.23
N ILE A 272 -0.59 18.00 -29.40
CA ILE A 272 -2.00 18.22 -29.72
C ILE A 272 -2.17 19.30 -30.79
N LYS A 273 -1.46 20.44 -30.67
CA LYS A 273 -1.57 21.56 -31.61
C LYS A 273 -1.17 21.21 -33.04
N GLN A 274 -0.28 20.22 -33.21
CA GLN A 274 0.17 19.75 -34.52
C GLN A 274 -0.87 18.90 -35.28
N ASN A 275 -2.10 18.76 -34.76
CA ASN A 275 -3.11 17.90 -35.39
C ASN A 275 -4.46 18.57 -35.56
N SER A 276 -5.07 18.37 -36.74
CA SER A 276 -6.37 18.96 -37.10
C SER A 276 -7.59 18.20 -36.53
N LYS A 277 -7.42 16.96 -36.07
CA LYS A 277 -8.52 16.12 -35.55
C LYS A 277 -8.82 16.36 -34.07
N ILE A 278 -7.93 17.03 -33.34
CA ILE A 278 -8.09 17.38 -31.93
C ILE A 278 -8.03 18.89 -31.79
N LYS A 279 -8.99 19.48 -31.08
CA LYS A 279 -9.02 20.92 -30.77
C LYS A 279 -8.96 21.14 -29.28
N ILE A 280 -8.09 22.06 -28.85
CA ILE A 280 -8.07 22.54 -27.46
C ILE A 280 -9.26 23.48 -27.27
N ILE A 281 -10.19 23.11 -26.39
CA ILE A 281 -11.42 23.87 -26.11
C ILE A 281 -11.39 24.54 -24.72
N GLY A 282 -10.37 24.27 -23.92
CA GLY A 282 -10.15 24.92 -22.63
C GLY A 282 -8.79 24.55 -22.05
N LYS A 283 -8.19 25.48 -21.31
CA LYS A 283 -6.87 25.31 -20.70
C LYS A 283 -6.83 26.00 -19.33
N ASP A 284 -6.22 25.30 -18.38
CA ASP A 284 -5.83 25.84 -17.09
C ASP A 284 -4.33 25.55 -16.92
N SER A 285 -3.50 26.59 -17.05
CA SER A 285 -2.05 26.46 -16.96
C SER A 285 -1.56 26.25 -15.52
N GLU A 286 -2.36 26.61 -14.52
CA GLU A 286 -1.96 26.49 -13.12
C GLU A 286 -2.18 25.07 -12.61
N ASN A 287 -3.32 24.47 -12.93
CA ASN A 287 -3.60 23.07 -12.60
C ASN A 287 -3.11 22.09 -13.67
N LEU A 288 -2.36 22.59 -14.66
CA LEU A 288 -1.85 21.81 -15.80
C LEU A 288 -2.98 21.01 -16.49
N GLN A 289 -4.16 21.61 -16.70
CA GLN A 289 -5.32 20.94 -17.29
C GLN A 289 -5.60 21.43 -18.71
N ILE A 290 -6.02 20.50 -19.56
CA ILE A 290 -6.46 20.78 -20.92
C ILE A 290 -7.75 20.01 -21.21
N LYS A 291 -8.68 20.69 -21.89
CA LYS A 291 -9.92 20.11 -22.41
C LYS A 291 -9.82 20.05 -23.92
N LEU A 292 -10.18 18.90 -24.48
CA LEU A 292 -10.05 18.57 -25.89
C LEU A 292 -11.41 18.18 -26.45
N GLY A 293 -11.71 18.69 -27.64
CA GLY A 293 -12.78 18.19 -28.50
C GLY A 293 -12.19 17.42 -29.68
N LEU A 294 -12.85 16.32 -30.06
CA LEU A 294 -12.50 15.56 -31.26
C LEU A 294 -13.39 16.02 -32.41
N THR A 295 -12.81 16.26 -33.59
CA THR A 295 -13.61 16.73 -34.74
C THR A 295 -14.51 15.64 -35.35
N TYR A 296 -14.20 14.38 -35.06
CA TYR A 296 -14.86 13.20 -35.62
C TYR A 296 -15.76 12.47 -34.61
N SER A 297 -15.85 12.96 -33.36
CA SER A 297 -16.59 12.32 -32.27
C SER A 297 -17.07 13.34 -31.25
N ASN A 298 -18.22 13.09 -30.62
CA ASN A 298 -18.74 13.92 -29.53
C ASN A 298 -18.02 13.67 -28.19
N LEU A 299 -17.07 12.73 -28.15
CA LEU A 299 -16.28 12.44 -26.95
C LEU A 299 -15.47 13.69 -26.54
N LYS A 300 -15.67 14.13 -25.30
CA LYS A 300 -14.88 15.19 -24.66
C LYS A 300 -13.75 14.54 -23.86
N VAL A 301 -12.53 15.04 -24.06
CA VAL A 301 -11.36 14.51 -23.34
C VAL A 301 -10.78 15.58 -22.45
N LYS A 302 -10.46 15.24 -21.20
CA LYS A 302 -9.77 16.13 -20.27
C LYS A 302 -8.51 15.45 -19.77
N ILE A 303 -7.39 16.15 -19.83
CA ILE A 303 -6.10 15.66 -19.31
C ILE A 303 -5.56 16.70 -18.32
N GLY A 304 -5.08 16.31 -17.15
CA GLY A 304 -4.41 17.27 -16.28
C GLY A 304 -3.89 16.76 -14.94
N ALA A 305 -3.60 17.68 -14.02
CA ALA A 305 -3.21 17.34 -12.65
C ALA A 305 -4.36 17.56 -11.67
N LEU A 306 -4.40 16.72 -10.63
CA LEU A 306 -5.27 16.82 -9.47
C LEU A 306 -4.41 16.80 -8.20
N TYR A 307 -4.84 17.58 -7.20
CA TYR A 307 -4.11 17.76 -5.96
C TYR A 307 -5.03 17.49 -4.77
N GLY A 308 -4.60 16.61 -3.86
CA GLY A 308 -5.31 16.30 -2.63
C GLY A 308 -6.76 15.89 -2.87
N ASN A 309 -7.68 16.63 -2.26
CA ASN A 309 -9.11 16.31 -2.27
C ASN A 309 -9.77 16.41 -3.65
N ASP A 310 -9.11 17.03 -4.63
CA ASP A 310 -9.60 17.02 -6.01
C ASP A 310 -9.66 15.60 -6.58
N ILE A 311 -8.82 14.68 -6.08
CA ILE A 311 -8.75 13.30 -6.53
C ILE A 311 -10.03 12.55 -6.16
N THR A 312 -10.46 12.63 -4.90
CA THR A 312 -11.70 11.98 -4.44
C THR A 312 -12.91 12.62 -5.10
N LEU A 313 -12.92 13.96 -5.23
CA LEU A 313 -13.95 14.68 -5.97
C LEU A 313 -14.07 14.21 -7.42
N LYS A 314 -12.95 13.97 -8.11
CA LYS A 314 -13.00 13.50 -9.50
C LYS A 314 -13.35 12.02 -9.61
N LEU A 315 -12.72 11.15 -8.84
CA LEU A 315 -12.97 9.70 -8.92
C LEU A 315 -14.38 9.32 -8.48
N PHE A 316 -14.95 10.00 -7.49
CA PHE A 316 -16.19 9.59 -6.83
C PHE A 316 -17.35 10.57 -7.01
N ARG A 317 -17.08 11.78 -7.53
CA ARG A 317 -18.03 12.92 -7.52
C ARG A 317 -18.54 13.25 -6.12
N LYS A 318 -17.76 12.90 -5.10
CA LYS A 318 -18.00 13.18 -3.69
C LYS A 318 -16.75 13.81 -3.11
N SER A 319 -16.91 14.95 -2.44
CA SER A 319 -15.80 15.60 -1.76
C SER A 319 -15.62 14.95 -0.39
N PHE A 320 -14.47 14.30 -0.19
CA PHE A 320 -14.01 13.94 1.14
C PHE A 320 -12.48 14.01 1.21
N PRO A 321 -11.91 14.29 2.39
CA PRO A 321 -10.47 14.41 2.55
C PRO A 321 -9.69 13.16 2.12
N VAL A 322 -8.62 13.33 1.34
CA VAL A 322 -7.70 12.21 1.05
C VAL A 322 -7.00 11.70 2.31
N SER A 323 -6.94 12.50 3.39
CA SER A 323 -6.48 12.06 4.70
C SER A 323 -7.35 10.92 5.27
N ASP A 324 -8.62 10.85 4.88
CA ASP A 324 -9.51 9.75 5.24
C ASP A 324 -9.15 8.45 4.48
N LEU A 325 -8.11 8.46 3.65
CA LEU A 325 -7.51 7.23 3.11
C LEU A 325 -6.43 6.67 4.05
N LEU A 326 -5.91 7.46 5.01
CA LEU A 326 -4.87 7.08 5.97
C LEU A 326 -5.42 6.38 7.24
N LEU A 327 -6.61 5.79 7.17
CA LEU A 327 -7.48 5.53 8.34
C LEU A 327 -7.11 4.36 9.25
N LEU A 328 -5.93 3.74 9.14
CA LEU A 328 -5.61 2.56 9.95
C LEU A 328 -4.33 2.81 10.74
N ARG A 329 -4.51 3.15 12.01
CA ARG A 329 -3.44 3.23 13.01
C ARG A 329 -3.38 1.87 13.68
N TYR A 330 -2.29 1.18 13.44
CA TYR A 330 -2.05 -0.14 14.00
C TYR A 330 -0.66 -0.17 14.59
N ASP A 331 -0.54 -0.83 15.72
CA ASP A 331 0.72 -0.94 16.45
C ASP A 331 1.64 -2.01 15.86
N ASP A 332 1.12 -2.87 14.97
CA ASP A 332 1.82 -4.04 14.43
C ASP A 332 3.25 -3.73 14.01
N ILE A 333 3.45 -2.69 13.19
CA ILE A 333 4.75 -2.45 12.57
C ILE A 333 5.71 -1.75 13.52
N TRP A 334 5.32 -0.62 14.12
CA TRP A 334 6.24 0.16 14.94
C TRP A 334 6.61 -0.61 16.21
N LEU A 335 5.64 -1.25 16.87
CA LEU A 335 5.88 -1.99 18.12
C LEU A 335 6.74 -3.21 17.84
N SER A 336 6.38 -4.00 16.82
CA SER A 336 7.13 -5.23 16.52
C SER A 336 8.53 -4.92 16.03
N GLN A 337 8.75 -3.80 15.34
CA GLN A 337 10.09 -3.38 14.93
C GLN A 337 10.96 -3.07 16.16
N LEU A 338 10.47 -2.28 17.12
CA LEU A 338 11.20 -1.95 18.34
C LEU A 338 11.49 -3.20 19.17
N ILE A 339 10.46 -4.01 19.45
CA ILE A 339 10.61 -5.28 20.19
C ILE A 339 11.60 -6.22 19.47
N THR A 340 11.61 -6.24 18.14
CA THR A 340 12.55 -7.08 17.38
C THR A 340 13.99 -6.59 17.47
N ILE A 341 14.21 -5.27 17.47
CA ILE A 341 15.55 -4.70 17.67
C ILE A 341 16.07 -5.08 19.04
N ASP A 342 15.27 -4.88 20.09
CA ASP A 342 15.64 -5.16 21.47
C ASP A 342 15.89 -6.66 21.70
N GLU A 343 14.93 -7.51 21.34
CA GLU A 343 15.04 -8.96 21.50
C GLU A 343 16.20 -9.55 20.69
N ARG A 344 16.50 -9.00 19.51
CA ARG A 344 17.65 -9.44 18.70
C ARG A 344 18.97 -8.99 19.33
N ALA A 345 19.06 -7.77 19.84
CA ALA A 345 20.25 -7.29 20.53
C ALA A 345 20.59 -8.16 21.74
N VAL A 346 19.56 -8.47 22.55
CA VAL A 346 19.68 -9.37 23.71
C VAL A 346 20.08 -10.78 23.27
N LEU A 347 19.48 -11.31 22.20
CA LEU A 347 19.84 -12.62 21.63
C LEU A 347 21.31 -12.69 21.18
N LEU A 348 21.80 -11.66 20.48
CA LEU A 348 23.18 -11.61 20.01
C LEU A 348 24.16 -11.65 21.18
N LYS A 349 23.87 -10.88 22.23
CA LYS A 349 24.70 -10.72 23.43
C LYS A 349 24.67 -11.93 24.36
N HIS A 350 23.48 -12.48 24.63
CA HIS A 350 23.27 -13.48 25.68
C HIS A 350 22.93 -14.88 25.16
N LYS A 351 22.75 -15.04 23.84
CA LYS A 351 22.28 -16.28 23.19
C LYS A 351 20.91 -16.76 23.70
N ASN A 352 20.17 -15.87 24.35
CA ASN A 352 18.80 -16.06 24.82
C ASN A 352 18.11 -14.68 24.89
N ASN A 353 16.79 -14.66 24.98
CA ASN A 353 15.96 -13.47 25.21
C ASN A 353 14.59 -13.89 25.78
N TYR A 354 13.68 -12.94 25.99
CA TYR A 354 12.36 -13.23 26.54
C TYR A 354 11.48 -14.04 25.57
N THR A 355 11.59 -13.79 24.27
CA THR A 355 10.89 -14.50 23.21
C THR A 355 11.22 -15.99 23.23
N LEU A 356 12.51 -16.35 23.22
CA LEU A 356 12.97 -17.74 23.28
C LEU A 356 12.56 -18.41 24.59
N THR A 357 12.75 -17.72 25.71
CA THR A 357 12.34 -18.20 27.03
C THR A 357 10.84 -18.52 27.07
N PHE A 358 10.00 -17.59 26.58
CA PHE A 358 8.55 -17.77 26.54
C PHE A 358 8.13 -18.92 25.60
N LEU A 359 8.69 -18.98 24.39
CA LEU A 359 8.39 -20.05 23.42
C LEU A 359 8.81 -21.44 23.92
N ASP A 360 9.90 -21.53 24.65
CA ASP A 360 10.37 -22.77 25.26
C ASP A 360 9.47 -23.20 26.45
N LEU A 361 9.03 -22.26 27.28
CA LEU A 361 8.01 -22.53 28.30
C LEU A 361 6.69 -23.00 27.69
N LEU A 362 6.24 -22.41 26.58
CA LEU A 362 5.02 -22.85 25.87
C LEU A 362 5.08 -24.30 25.39
N LYS A 363 6.28 -24.83 25.10
CA LYS A 363 6.46 -26.24 24.70
C LYS A 363 6.36 -27.20 25.88
N ARG A 364 6.73 -26.75 27.08
CA ARG A 364 6.91 -27.59 28.28
C ARG A 364 5.76 -27.46 29.28
N ASP A 365 5.02 -26.35 29.26
CA ASP A 365 3.90 -26.08 30.16
C ASP A 365 2.57 -26.03 29.39
N LYS A 366 1.77 -27.09 29.55
CA LYS A 366 0.44 -27.21 28.92
C LYS A 366 -0.53 -26.13 29.40
N GLU A 367 -0.48 -25.72 30.66
CA GLU A 367 -1.38 -24.70 31.20
C GLU A 367 -1.05 -23.32 30.62
N LEU A 368 0.24 -22.99 30.53
CA LEU A 368 0.70 -21.78 29.87
C LEU A 368 0.26 -21.75 28.39
N ARG A 369 0.36 -22.89 27.68
CA ARG A 369 -0.08 -23.00 26.29
C ARG A 369 -1.57 -22.70 26.14
N ILE A 370 -2.42 -23.28 27.01
CA ILE A 370 -3.86 -23.01 27.00
C ILE A 370 -4.13 -21.52 27.23
N LYS A 371 -3.46 -20.88 28.20
CA LYS A 371 -3.62 -19.43 28.44
C LYS A 371 -3.20 -18.60 27.23
N TYR A 372 -2.14 -18.99 26.54
CA TYR A 372 -1.69 -18.31 25.33
C TYR A 372 -2.65 -18.47 24.15
N ASP A 373 -3.19 -19.67 23.94
CA ASP A 373 -4.23 -19.90 22.93
C ASP A 373 -5.49 -19.07 23.26
N THR A 374 -5.82 -18.88 24.55
CA THR A 374 -6.88 -17.96 24.97
C THR A 374 -6.57 -16.50 24.58
N VAL A 375 -5.35 -16.00 24.82
CA VAL A 375 -4.91 -14.66 24.38
C VAL A 375 -5.06 -14.46 22.87
N ILE A 376 -4.69 -15.48 22.08
CA ILE A 376 -4.86 -15.47 20.62
C ILE A 376 -6.35 -15.37 20.27
N SER A 377 -7.18 -16.23 20.85
CA SER A 377 -8.62 -16.27 20.55
C SER A 377 -9.38 -15.01 21.00
N SER A 378 -8.87 -14.30 22.01
CA SER A 378 -9.42 -13.03 22.49
C SER A 378 -8.90 -11.81 21.75
N GLU A 379 -8.10 -11.98 20.70
CA GLU A 379 -7.45 -10.90 19.94
C GLU A 379 -6.63 -9.97 20.85
N CYS A 380 -5.77 -10.57 21.69
CA CYS A 380 -4.97 -9.88 22.71
C CYS A 380 -5.84 -9.13 23.73
N GLY A 381 -6.92 -9.75 24.22
CA GLY A 381 -7.76 -9.16 25.25
C GLY A 381 -6.96 -8.82 26.52
N GLU A 382 -7.22 -7.64 27.08
CA GLU A 382 -6.49 -7.14 28.26
C GLU A 382 -6.60 -8.06 29.49
N PRO A 383 -7.77 -8.63 29.82
CA PRO A 383 -7.88 -9.57 30.94
C PRO A 383 -7.01 -10.82 30.72
N GLU A 384 -7.05 -11.40 29.52
CA GLU A 384 -6.29 -12.62 29.19
C GLU A 384 -4.78 -12.36 29.18
N LEU A 385 -4.35 -11.19 28.68
CA LEU A 385 -2.96 -10.73 28.77
C LEU A 385 -2.48 -10.58 30.22
N LYS A 386 -3.29 -9.94 31.06
CA LYS A 386 -2.99 -9.80 32.50
C LYS A 386 -2.89 -11.16 33.17
N GLU A 387 -3.75 -12.10 32.81
CA GLU A 387 -3.75 -13.45 33.36
C GLU A 387 -2.48 -14.24 32.99
N ILE A 388 -2.09 -14.25 31.71
CA ILE A 388 -0.89 -14.99 31.28
C ILE A 388 0.39 -14.38 31.85
N VAL A 389 0.51 -13.04 31.89
CA VAL A 389 1.68 -12.38 32.47
C VAL A 389 1.77 -12.67 33.97
N LYS A 390 0.64 -12.62 34.69
CA LYS A 390 0.59 -13.00 36.11
C LYS A 390 1.04 -14.44 36.31
N TYR A 391 0.56 -15.37 35.49
CA TYR A 391 0.96 -16.77 35.56
C TYR A 391 2.48 -16.94 35.38
N LEU A 392 3.07 -16.27 34.40
CA LEU A 392 4.52 -16.29 34.16
C LEU A 392 5.30 -15.72 35.34
N PHE A 393 4.81 -14.65 35.98
CA PHE A 393 5.48 -14.06 37.14
C PHE A 393 5.33 -14.91 38.41
N ASP A 394 4.17 -15.52 38.63
CA ASP A 394 3.94 -16.33 39.82
C ASP A 394 4.75 -17.65 39.77
N LYS A 395 4.98 -18.20 38.57
CA LYS A 395 5.63 -19.52 38.39
C LYS A 395 7.06 -19.48 37.85
N TYR A 396 7.40 -18.48 37.03
CA TYR A 396 8.62 -18.47 36.20
C TYR A 396 9.43 -17.17 36.24
N ILE A 397 9.14 -16.24 37.18
CA ILE A 397 9.83 -14.94 37.23
C ILE A 397 11.36 -15.04 37.24
N ALA A 398 11.91 -16.06 37.89
CA ALA A 398 13.35 -16.28 37.99
C ALA A 398 14.02 -16.60 36.63
N ILE A 399 13.24 -17.09 35.65
CA ILE A 399 13.74 -17.42 34.30
C ILE A 399 13.80 -16.16 33.42
N PHE A 400 12.95 -15.17 33.70
CA PHE A 400 12.98 -13.85 33.06
C PHE A 400 13.98 -12.93 33.78
N GLU A 401 15.26 -13.22 33.61
CA GLU A 401 16.37 -12.51 34.26
C GLU A 401 16.47 -11.03 33.83
N ASP A 402 16.81 -10.13 34.76
CA ASP A 402 16.95 -8.70 34.47
C ASP A 402 18.02 -8.38 33.43
N LYS A 403 19.04 -9.23 33.29
CA LYS A 403 20.08 -9.09 32.26
C LYS A 403 19.55 -9.21 30.82
N LEU A 404 18.37 -9.82 30.65
CA LEU A 404 17.71 -9.98 29.35
C LEU A 404 16.67 -8.88 29.09
N LEU A 405 16.42 -8.01 30.07
CA LEU A 405 15.53 -6.87 29.93
C LEU A 405 16.28 -5.70 29.28
N PRO A 406 15.74 -5.08 28.22
CA PRO A 406 16.35 -3.88 27.65
C PRO A 406 16.42 -2.73 28.65
N ASP A 407 17.43 -1.86 28.49
CA ASP A 407 17.66 -0.74 29.40
C ASP A 407 16.46 0.22 29.43
N GLY A 408 15.99 0.54 30.64
CA GLY A 408 14.88 1.47 30.86
C GLY A 408 13.49 0.86 30.68
N GLU A 409 13.37 -0.42 30.30
CA GLU A 409 12.09 -1.12 30.21
C GLU A 409 11.64 -1.67 31.56
N GLU A 410 10.32 -1.83 31.71
CA GLU A 410 9.72 -2.48 32.86
C GLU A 410 9.32 -3.91 32.48
N LYS A 411 9.72 -4.89 33.30
CA LYS A 411 9.64 -6.32 32.98
C LYS A 411 8.22 -6.77 32.62
N THR A 412 7.22 -6.32 33.37
CA THR A 412 5.81 -6.71 33.18
C THR A 412 5.28 -6.19 31.85
N ARG A 413 5.48 -4.90 31.57
CA ARG A 413 5.08 -4.25 30.33
C ARG A 413 5.80 -4.86 29.12
N TYR A 414 7.11 -5.01 29.23
CA TYR A 414 7.94 -5.55 28.14
C TYR A 414 7.53 -6.98 27.79
N LEU A 415 7.34 -7.85 28.79
CA LEU A 415 6.87 -9.22 28.54
C LEU A 415 5.47 -9.24 27.91
N ALA A 416 4.56 -8.36 28.34
CA ALA A 416 3.24 -8.24 27.73
C ALA A 416 3.32 -7.82 26.24
N ASP A 417 4.21 -6.89 25.89
CA ASP A 417 4.43 -6.48 24.51
C ASP A 417 5.07 -7.60 23.66
N VAL A 418 6.02 -8.36 24.21
CA VAL A 418 6.59 -9.55 23.55
C VAL A 418 5.49 -10.57 23.22
N ILE A 419 4.60 -10.87 24.17
CA ILE A 419 3.49 -11.82 23.99
C ILE A 419 2.51 -11.32 22.92
N GLN A 420 2.15 -10.05 22.95
CA GLN A 420 1.23 -9.45 21.97
C GLN A 420 1.80 -9.46 20.55
N VAL A 421 3.08 -9.12 20.38
CA VAL A 421 3.76 -9.17 19.08
C VAL A 421 3.87 -10.62 18.57
N LEU A 422 4.14 -11.59 19.44
CA LEU A 422 4.13 -13.01 19.08
C LEU A 422 2.73 -13.46 18.65
N CYS A 423 1.69 -13.07 19.39
CA CYS A 423 0.31 -13.35 19.03
C CYS A 423 -0.02 -12.80 17.63
N ALA A 424 0.34 -11.55 17.33
CA ALA A 424 0.12 -10.98 16.00
C ALA A 424 0.87 -11.74 14.88
N ALA A 425 2.04 -12.31 15.17
CA ALA A 425 2.78 -13.14 14.23
C ALA A 425 2.17 -14.56 14.05
N GLU A 426 1.44 -15.09 15.04
CA GLU A 426 0.95 -16.48 15.08
C GLU A 426 -0.55 -16.66 14.83
N ALA A 427 -1.37 -15.64 15.10
CA ALA A 427 -2.84 -15.64 14.96
C ALA A 427 -3.31 -15.49 13.50
#